data_AF-A0A1W1VDS7-F1
#
_entry.id   AF-A0A1W1VDS7-F1
#
_cell.length_a   1.000
_cell.length_b   1.000
_cell.length_c   1.000
_cell.angle_alpha   90.00
_cell.angle_beta   90.00
_cell.angle_gamma   90.00
#
_symmetry.space_group_name_H-M   'P 1'
#
loop_
_entity.id
_entity.type
_entity.pdbx_description
1 polymer ?
#
loop_
_entity_poly.entity_id
_entity_poly.type
_entity_poly.pdbx_seq_one_letter_code
_entity_poly.pdbx_strand_id
1 'polypeptide(L)'
;MRPADLTPVEIADQLHAAYQEDRRLAPAGPDEEERLALADYLGCHEEARAEAWEAWHTVLELEGHDVGDAEYWLDVEFVEPCPE
;
A
#
# COMPACT_ATOMS: atom_id res chain seq x y z
N MET A 1 -4.94 -13.00 2.98
CA MET A 1 -3.63 -13.68 2.82
C MET A 1 -2.65 -13.11 3.87
N ARG A 2 -1.50 -13.73 4.21
CA ARG A 2 -0.55 -13.08 5.15
C ARG A 2 0.40 -12.15 4.38
N PRO A 3 0.55 -10.86 4.76
CA PRO A 3 1.41 -9.91 4.07
C PRO A 3 2.88 -10.34 3.99
N ALA A 4 3.37 -11.04 5.02
CA ALA A 4 4.74 -11.57 5.06
C ALA A 4 5.01 -12.66 4.01
N ASP A 5 3.97 -13.27 3.42
CA ASP A 5 4.10 -14.27 2.37
C ASP A 5 4.05 -13.63 0.96
N LEU A 6 3.83 -12.31 0.85
CA LEU A 6 3.73 -11.57 -0.40
C LEU A 6 5.08 -11.02 -0.86
N THR A 7 5.30 -10.99 -2.17
CA THR A 7 6.41 -10.27 -2.79
C THR A 7 6.16 -8.76 -2.77
N PRO A 8 7.21 -7.92 -2.90
CA PRO A 8 7.03 -6.46 -2.97
C PRO A 8 6.07 -5.99 -4.07
N VAL A 9 6.02 -6.71 -5.20
CA VAL A 9 5.10 -6.41 -6.31
C VAL A 9 3.65 -6.73 -5.92
N GLU A 10 3.41 -7.85 -5.26
CA GLU A 10 2.06 -8.21 -4.79
C GLU A 10 1.57 -7.25 -3.68
N ILE A 11 2.48 -6.79 -2.82
CA ILE A 11 2.19 -5.72 -1.85
C ILE A 11 1.85 -4.42 -2.60
N ALA A 12 2.61 -4.04 -3.62
CA ALA A 12 2.34 -2.86 -4.44
C ALA A 12 0.97 -2.91 -5.13
N ASP A 13 0.58 -4.06 -5.68
CA ASP A 13 -0.75 -4.25 -6.29
C ASP A 13 -1.88 -4.07 -5.27
N GLN A 14 -1.70 -4.59 -4.04
CA GLN A 14 -2.66 -4.43 -2.95
C GLN A 14 -2.76 -2.97 -2.48
N LEU A 15 -1.60 -2.29 -2.34
CA LEU A 15 -1.54 -0.86 -2.02
C LEU A 15 -2.23 -0.02 -3.08
N HIS A 16 -2.01 -0.33 -4.35
CA HIS A 16 -2.63 0.36 -5.45
C HIS A 16 -4.16 0.22 -5.44
N ALA A 17 -4.67 -1.00 -5.23
CA ALA A 17 -6.10 -1.25 -5.14
C ALA A 17 -6.74 -0.52 -3.93
N ALA A 18 -6.08 -0.56 -2.77
CA ALA A 18 -6.53 0.14 -1.56
C ALA A 18 -6.53 1.67 -1.75
N TYR A 19 -5.49 2.23 -2.36
CA TYR A 19 -5.41 3.65 -2.69
C TYR A 19 -6.52 4.07 -3.65
N GLN A 20 -6.75 3.31 -4.71
CA GLN A 20 -7.82 3.60 -5.67
C GLN A 20 -9.21 3.53 -5.01
N GLU A 21 -9.44 2.62 -4.08
CA GLU A 21 -10.68 2.56 -3.31
C GLU A 21 -10.86 3.80 -2.41
N ASP A 22 -9.82 4.18 -1.64
CA ASP A 22 -9.85 5.37 -0.76
C ASP A 22 -10.12 6.65 -1.53
N ARG A 23 -9.54 6.78 -2.74
CA ARG A 23 -9.74 7.91 -3.64
C ARG A 23 -11.02 7.80 -4.47
N ARG A 24 -11.81 6.72 -4.32
CA ARG A 24 -13.02 6.41 -5.10
C ARG A 24 -12.79 6.38 -6.61
N LEU A 25 -11.59 5.96 -7.00
CA LEU A 25 -11.17 5.77 -8.39
C LEU A 25 -11.54 4.37 -8.89
N ALA A 26 -11.62 3.38 -8.00
CA ALA A 26 -12.02 2.00 -8.30
C ALA A 26 -13.09 1.48 -7.33
N PRO A 27 -13.95 0.53 -7.77
CA PRO A 27 -15.11 0.07 -7.00
C PRO A 27 -14.83 -1.01 -5.96
N ALA A 28 -13.66 -1.66 -5.96
CA ALA A 28 -13.30 -2.66 -4.95
C ALA A 28 -11.78 -2.75 -4.80
N GLY A 29 -11.28 -2.47 -3.61
CA GLY A 29 -9.94 -2.80 -3.16
C GLY A 29 -9.94 -4.05 -2.29
N PRO A 30 -8.86 -4.29 -1.52
CA PRO A 30 -8.77 -5.41 -0.59
C PRO A 30 -9.80 -5.31 0.53
N ASP A 31 -10.27 -6.45 1.04
CA ASP A 31 -11.18 -6.49 2.18
C ASP A 31 -10.56 -5.84 3.43
N GLU A 32 -11.39 -5.35 4.35
CA GLU A 32 -10.95 -4.62 5.56
C GLU A 32 -9.91 -5.40 6.39
N GLU A 33 -10.05 -6.72 6.52
CA GLU A 33 -9.09 -7.57 7.23
C GLU A 33 -7.71 -7.60 6.53
N GLU A 34 -7.70 -7.68 5.20
CA GLU A 34 -6.45 -7.69 4.42
C GLU A 34 -5.78 -6.33 4.43
N ARG A 35 -6.57 -5.26 4.38
CA ARG A 35 -6.11 -3.89 4.52
C ARG A 35 -5.43 -3.67 5.88
N LEU A 36 -6.08 -4.05 6.97
CA LEU A 36 -5.53 -3.91 8.33
C LEU A 36 -4.26 -4.73 8.50
N ALA A 37 -4.24 -5.97 8.02
CA ALA A 37 -3.04 -6.80 8.07
C ALA A 37 -1.88 -6.17 7.29
N LEU A 38 -2.16 -5.58 6.12
CA LEU A 38 -1.16 -4.91 5.29
C LEU A 38 -0.60 -3.65 5.98
N ALA A 39 -1.49 -2.84 6.56
CA ALA A 39 -1.12 -1.64 7.31
C ALA A 39 -0.24 -1.96 8.53
N ASP A 40 -0.61 -2.95 9.33
CA ASP A 40 0.18 -3.41 10.49
C ASP A 40 1.56 -3.97 10.05
N TYR A 41 1.57 -4.81 9.01
CA TYR A 41 2.81 -5.39 8.50
C TYR A 41 3.79 -4.32 8.00
N LEU A 42 3.33 -3.41 7.15
CA LEU A 42 4.17 -2.35 6.58
C LEU A 42 4.61 -1.34 7.65
N GLY A 43 3.84 -1.19 8.72
CA GLY A 43 4.16 -0.34 9.86
C GLY A 43 5.35 -0.87 10.65
N CYS A 44 5.46 -2.18 10.76
CA CYS A 44 6.56 -2.87 11.44
C CYS A 44 7.73 -3.25 10.52
N HIS A 45 7.57 -3.19 9.20
CA HIS A 45 8.58 -3.63 8.22
C HIS A 45 8.91 -2.53 7.21
N GLU A 46 9.73 -1.56 7.64
CA GLU A 46 10.13 -0.42 6.81
C GLU A 46 10.82 -0.83 5.50
N GLU A 47 11.59 -1.91 5.50
CA GLU A 47 12.26 -2.44 4.30
C GLU A 47 11.24 -2.95 3.28
N ALA A 48 10.25 -3.74 3.72
CA ALA A 48 9.17 -4.23 2.86
C ALA A 48 8.31 -3.07 2.32
N ARG A 49 8.08 -2.03 3.14
CA ARG A 49 7.41 -0.80 2.70
C ARG A 49 8.20 -0.08 1.62
N ALA A 50 9.51 0.08 1.79
CA ALA A 50 10.36 0.73 0.79
C ALA A 50 10.40 -0.07 -0.53
N GLU A 51 10.55 -1.39 -0.47
CA GLU A 51 10.55 -2.23 -1.67
C GLU A 51 9.19 -2.21 -2.41
N ALA A 52 8.08 -2.24 -1.66
CA ALA A 52 6.75 -2.12 -2.24
C ALA A 52 6.49 -0.74 -2.82
N TRP A 53 6.98 0.33 -2.17
CA TRP A 53 6.91 1.69 -2.69
C TRP A 53 7.64 1.83 -4.02
N GLU A 54 8.86 1.31 -4.16
CA GLU A 54 9.60 1.36 -5.43
C GLU A 54 8.86 0.65 -6.58
N ALA A 55 8.27 -0.52 -6.28
CA ALA A 55 7.45 -1.25 -7.25
C ALA A 55 6.18 -0.46 -7.62
N TRP A 56 5.53 0.14 -6.63
CA TRP A 56 4.29 0.88 -6.81
C TRP A 56 4.48 2.23 -7.51
N HIS A 57 5.57 2.94 -7.21
CA HIS A 57 5.93 4.23 -7.82
C HIS A 57 5.93 4.14 -9.35
N THR A 58 6.52 3.07 -9.91
CA THR A 58 6.54 2.84 -11.35
C THR A 58 5.13 2.71 -11.92
N VAL A 59 4.20 2.04 -11.21
CA VAL A 59 2.80 1.89 -11.63
C VAL A 59 2.09 3.25 -11.62
N LEU A 60 2.27 4.03 -10.55
CA LEU A 60 1.67 5.36 -10.41
C LEU A 60 2.12 6.31 -11.53
N GLU A 61 3.41 6.31 -11.87
CA GLU A 61 3.93 7.12 -12.99
C GLU A 61 3.34 6.70 -14.33
N LEU A 62 3.22 5.39 -14.59
CA LEU A 62 2.66 4.86 -15.84
C LEU A 62 1.18 5.18 -16.01
N GLU A 63 0.42 5.21 -14.91
CA GLU A 63 -1.00 5.53 -14.92
C GLU A 63 -1.30 7.03 -14.76
N GLY A 64 -0.27 7.85 -14.47
CA GLY A 64 -0.40 9.29 -14.31
C GLY A 64 -1.07 9.70 -13.00
N HIS A 65 -0.95 8.86 -11.95
CA HIS A 65 -1.38 9.20 -10.60
C HIS A 65 -0.40 10.19 -9.93
N ASP A 66 -0.91 10.95 -8.96
CA ASP A 66 -0.07 11.87 -8.17
C ASP A 66 0.77 11.06 -7.18
N VAL A 67 2.08 10.96 -7.46
CA VAL A 67 3.03 10.23 -6.62
C VAL A 67 3.15 10.85 -5.23
N GLY A 68 3.04 12.17 -5.11
CA GLY A 68 3.14 12.84 -3.80
C GLY A 68 1.92 12.57 -2.92
N ASP A 69 0.72 12.53 -3.53
CA ASP A 69 -0.50 12.12 -2.82
C ASP A 69 -0.46 10.64 -2.40
N ALA A 70 0.09 9.76 -3.24
CA ALA A 70 0.25 8.35 -2.91
C ALA A 70 1.31 8.09 -1.83
N GLU A 71 2.43 8.81 -1.86
CA GLU A 71 3.49 8.75 -0.83
C GLU A 71 2.93 9.19 0.53
N TYR A 72 2.24 10.34 0.55
CA TYR A 72 1.59 10.85 1.74
C TYR A 72 0.54 9.88 2.27
N TRP A 73 -0.30 9.34 1.39
CA TRP A 73 -1.32 8.37 1.77
C TRP A 73 -0.68 7.13 2.37
N LEU A 74 0.38 6.59 1.76
CA LEU A 74 1.08 5.43 2.27
C LEU A 74 1.58 5.72 3.68
N ASP A 75 2.45 6.72 3.85
CA ASP A 75 3.17 6.94 5.10
C ASP A 75 2.35 7.56 6.25
N VAL A 76 1.25 8.25 5.95
CA VAL A 76 0.49 9.02 6.94
C VAL A 76 -0.92 8.50 7.15
N GLU A 77 -1.57 7.99 6.10
CA GLU A 77 -2.99 7.60 6.15
C GLU A 77 -3.18 6.08 6.19
N PHE A 78 -2.27 5.32 5.58
CA PHE A 78 -2.40 3.88 5.40
C PHE A 78 -1.63 3.07 6.45
N VAL A 79 -0.34 3.35 6.64
CA VAL A 79 0.45 2.58 7.63
C VAL A 79 0.03 2.93 9.05
N GLU A 80 -0.16 1.91 9.89
CA GLU A 80 -0.27 2.12 11.33
C GLU A 80 1.13 2.11 11.96
N PRO A 81 1.40 2.97 12.96
CA PRO A 81 2.67 2.91 13.68
C PRO A 81 2.80 1.56 14.39
N CYS A 82 3.94 0.89 14.23
CA CYS A 82 4.20 -0.39 14.89
C CYS A 82 4.04 -0.23 16.43
N PRO A 83 3.19 -1.04 17.09
CA PRO A 83 2.97 -0.94 18.52
C PRO A 83 4.25 -1.27 19.31
N GLU A 84 4.51 -0.51 20.39
CA GLU A 84 5.67 -0.67 21.29
C GLU A 84 5.67 -1.98 22.10
#